data_AF-A0A1F9C3E4-F1
#
_entry.id   AF-A0A1F9C3E4-F1
#
_cell.length_a   1.000
_cell.length_b   1.000
_cell.length_c   1.000
_cell.angle_alpha   90.00
_cell.angle_beta   90.00
_cell.angle_gamma   90.00
#
_symmetry.space_group_name_H-M   'P 1'
#
loop_
_entity.id
_entity.type
_entity.pdbx_description
1 polymer ?
#
loop_
_entity_poly.entity_id
_entity_poly.type
_entity_poly.pdbx_seq_one_letter_code
_entity_poly.pdbx_strand_id
1 'polypeptide(L)'
;MTERCAICGCELHRTQGTYARPTLEGRSHASKHHFVAERFFGRSNNRRGTQRDRVFEECPWGVEGQTAVFCYDCHEELLHNPIFLPVDIARLADLVKERRLDEVRKTESKDKIAGRIKLFHEIIQRGLKELKKG
;
A
#
# COMPACT_ATOMS: atom_id res chain seq x y z
N MET A 1 17.67 -4.81 -20.73
CA MET A 1 16.94 -3.53 -20.61
C MET A 1 17.11 -3.02 -19.20
N THR A 2 17.34 -1.71 -19.03
CA THR A 2 17.38 -1.06 -17.71
C THR A 2 15.98 -1.10 -17.10
N GLU A 3 15.84 -1.64 -15.89
CA GLU A 3 14.58 -1.64 -15.14
C GLU A 3 14.24 -0.19 -14.74
N ARG A 4 12.96 0.19 -14.83
CA ARG A 4 12.50 1.55 -14.52
C ARG A 4 11.50 1.55 -13.37
N CYS A 5 11.51 2.62 -12.57
CA CYS A 5 10.52 2.83 -11.51
C CYS A 5 9.10 2.90 -12.10
N ALA A 6 8.16 2.16 -11.53
CA ALA A 6 6.76 2.15 -11.98
C ALA A 6 5.99 3.47 -11.72
N ILE A 7 6.51 4.37 -10.88
CA ILE A 7 5.89 5.67 -10.56
C ILE A 7 6.57 6.80 -11.33
N CYS A 8 7.86 7.06 -11.07
CA CYS A 8 8.55 8.22 -11.65
C CYS A 8 9.32 7.92 -12.94
N GLY A 9 9.46 6.64 -13.35
CA GLY A 9 10.14 6.26 -14.59
C GLY A 9 11.67 6.33 -14.58
N CYS A 10 12.30 6.69 -13.46
CA CYS A 10 13.76 6.74 -13.35
C CYS A 10 14.39 5.35 -13.56
N GLU A 11 15.65 5.33 -13.97
CA GLU A 11 16.43 4.09 -14.05
C GLU A 11 16.73 3.57 -12.65
N LEU A 12 16.69 2.24 -12.51
CA LEU A 12 16.89 1.57 -11.23
C LEU A 12 18.25 0.90 -11.16
N HIS A 13 18.81 0.88 -9.96
CA HIS A 13 20.10 0.25 -9.67
C HIS A 13 19.94 -0.82 -8.59
N ARG A 14 20.81 -1.83 -8.61
CA ARG A 14 20.85 -2.92 -7.61
C ARG A 14 22.26 -3.07 -7.01
N THR A 15 22.96 -1.94 -6.88
CA THR A 15 24.32 -1.91 -6.33
C THR A 15 24.29 -2.30 -4.86
N GLN A 16 25.09 -3.31 -4.50
CA GLN A 16 25.14 -3.80 -3.13
C GLN A 16 25.59 -2.69 -2.17
N GLY A 17 24.91 -2.57 -1.04
CA GLY A 17 25.28 -1.65 0.03
C GLY A 17 24.86 -0.19 -0.21
N THR A 18 24.19 0.15 -1.31
CA THR A 18 23.76 1.54 -1.58
C THR A 18 22.32 1.84 -1.16
N TYR A 19 21.51 0.82 -0.87
CA TYR A 19 20.11 0.96 -0.45
C TYR A 19 19.91 2.06 0.61
N ALA A 20 18.94 2.94 0.38
CA ALA A 20 18.54 4.04 1.26
C ALA A 20 19.64 5.09 1.56
N ARG A 21 20.82 5.03 0.91
CA ARG A 21 21.83 6.07 1.08
C ARG A 21 21.37 7.39 0.44
N PRO A 22 21.78 8.56 0.98
CA PRO A 22 21.45 9.87 0.42
C PRO A 22 22.30 10.20 -0.83
N THR A 23 22.46 9.22 -1.72
CA THR A 23 23.15 9.33 -3.00
C THR A 23 22.18 9.03 -4.14
N LEU A 24 22.53 9.40 -5.37
CA LEU A 24 21.71 9.08 -6.54
C LEU A 24 21.42 7.58 -6.62
N GLU A 25 22.44 6.73 -6.52
CA GLU A 25 22.28 5.27 -6.54
C GLU A 25 21.44 4.72 -5.39
N GLY A 26 21.56 5.32 -4.19
CA GLY A 26 20.78 4.86 -3.05
C GLY A 26 19.29 5.20 -3.16
N ARG A 27 19.00 6.40 -3.65
CA ARG A 27 17.64 6.89 -3.92
C ARG A 27 16.99 6.19 -5.12
N SER A 28 17.77 5.74 -6.09
CA SER A 28 17.33 4.97 -7.25
C SER A 28 17.44 3.45 -7.06
N HIS A 29 17.75 2.97 -5.86
CA HIS A 29 17.86 1.54 -5.60
C HIS A 29 16.51 0.83 -5.83
N ALA A 30 16.53 -0.26 -6.59
CA ALA A 30 15.34 -1.04 -6.92
C ALA A 30 14.74 -1.69 -5.66
N SER A 31 13.45 -1.47 -5.43
CA SER A 31 12.66 -2.10 -4.37
C SER A 31 11.41 -2.76 -4.97
N LYS A 32 11.21 -4.05 -4.67
CA LYS A 32 10.04 -4.82 -5.11
C LYS A 32 8.97 -4.80 -4.04
N HIS A 33 7.74 -4.41 -4.40
CA HIS A 33 6.62 -4.33 -3.47
C HIS A 33 5.34 -4.95 -4.05
N HIS A 34 4.52 -5.59 -3.20
CA HIS A 34 3.24 -6.19 -3.59
C HIS A 34 2.15 -5.15 -3.74
N PHE A 35 1.31 -5.24 -4.77
CA PHE A 35 0.15 -4.32 -4.90
C PHE A 35 -0.83 -4.45 -3.74
N VAL A 36 -0.98 -5.68 -3.21
CA VAL A 36 -1.80 -5.97 -2.03
C VAL A 36 -0.94 -6.73 -1.04
N ALA A 37 -0.89 -6.25 0.20
CA ALA A 37 -0.02 -6.82 1.23
C ALA A 37 -0.37 -8.29 1.52
N GLU A 38 0.62 -9.18 1.47
CA GLU A 38 0.43 -10.63 1.67
C GLU A 38 -0.19 -10.98 3.04
N ARG A 39 0.01 -10.11 4.04
CA ARG A 39 -0.58 -10.27 5.38
C ARG A 39 -2.10 -10.27 5.37
N PHE A 40 -2.74 -9.66 4.37
CA PHE A 40 -4.20 -9.70 4.24
C PHE A 40 -4.71 -11.10 3.89
N PHE A 41 -3.85 -11.97 3.39
CA PHE A 41 -4.15 -13.37 3.05
C PHE A 41 -3.50 -14.35 4.06
N GLY A 42 -3.16 -13.86 5.26
CA GLY A 42 -2.60 -14.69 6.33
C GLY A 42 -1.15 -15.13 6.11
N ARG A 43 -0.43 -14.57 5.13
CA ARG A 43 0.95 -14.93 4.81
C ARG A 43 1.95 -13.92 5.39
N SER A 44 3.11 -14.40 5.80
CA SER A 44 4.22 -13.55 6.28
C SER A 44 5.57 -14.11 5.84
N ASN A 45 6.40 -13.27 5.23
CA ASN A 45 7.79 -13.61 4.90
C ASN A 45 8.67 -13.74 6.15
N ASN A 46 8.37 -13.00 7.23
CA ASN A 46 9.16 -13.01 8.46
C ASN A 46 8.89 -14.23 9.35
N ARG A 47 7.78 -14.95 9.11
CA ARG A 47 7.39 -16.15 9.85
C ARG A 47 6.78 -17.18 8.88
N ARG A 48 7.62 -17.66 7.96
CA ARG A 48 7.24 -18.69 6.98
C ARG A 48 6.64 -19.89 7.72
N GLY A 49 5.48 -20.37 7.25
CA GLY A 49 4.76 -21.51 7.83
C GLY A 49 3.72 -21.16 8.91
N THR A 50 3.62 -19.90 9.35
CA THR A 50 2.52 -19.47 10.24
C THR A 50 1.40 -18.84 9.41
N GLN A 51 0.24 -19.49 9.35
CA GLN A 51 -0.99 -18.86 8.84
C GLN A 51 -1.68 -18.12 9.97
N ARG A 52 -2.02 -16.85 9.72
CA ARG A 52 -2.89 -16.04 10.58
C ARG A 52 -4.25 -15.87 9.92
N ASP A 53 -5.25 -15.50 10.71
CA ASP A 53 -6.57 -15.15 10.18
C ASP A 53 -6.45 -14.11 9.08
N ARG A 54 -7.11 -14.42 7.96
CA ARG A 54 -7.09 -13.60 6.77
C ARG A 54 -8.01 -12.41 6.94
N VAL A 55 -7.65 -11.29 6.31
CA VAL A 55 -8.56 -10.14 6.14
C VAL A 55 -9.45 -10.35 4.92
N PHE A 56 -8.92 -11.00 3.89
CA PHE A 56 -9.65 -11.36 2.68
C PHE A 56 -9.47 -12.85 2.40
N GLU A 57 -10.57 -13.56 2.16
CA GLU A 57 -10.52 -14.93 1.63
C GLU A 57 -10.02 -14.93 0.18
N GLU A 58 -10.49 -13.96 -0.61
CA GLU A 58 -10.10 -13.74 -2.00
C GLU A 58 -9.76 -12.26 -2.21
N CYS A 59 -8.74 -12.00 -3.04
CA CYS A 59 -8.32 -10.64 -3.35
C CYS A 59 -9.42 -9.89 -4.11
N PRO A 60 -10.01 -8.81 -3.56
CA PRO A 60 -11.09 -8.07 -4.20
C PRO A 60 -10.70 -7.41 -5.53
N TRP A 61 -9.40 -7.33 -5.82
CA TRP A 61 -8.84 -6.64 -6.99
C TRP A 61 -8.17 -7.60 -7.98
N GLY A 62 -8.16 -8.92 -7.72
CA GLY A 62 -7.55 -9.90 -8.63
C GLY A 62 -6.03 -9.79 -8.84
N VAL A 63 -5.33 -8.99 -8.02
CA VAL A 63 -3.88 -8.73 -8.13
C VAL A 63 -3.08 -9.31 -6.96
N GLU A 64 -3.60 -10.38 -6.34
CA GLU A 64 -2.87 -11.09 -5.28
C GLU A 64 -1.52 -11.61 -5.77
N GLY A 65 -0.47 -11.45 -4.97
CA GLY A 65 0.88 -11.92 -5.31
C GLY A 65 1.56 -11.12 -6.43
N GLN A 66 0.85 -10.23 -7.11
CA GLN A 66 1.43 -9.35 -8.10
C GLN A 66 2.24 -8.24 -7.43
N THR A 67 3.33 -7.86 -8.09
CA THR A 67 4.31 -6.90 -7.58
C THR A 67 4.71 -5.90 -8.63
N ALA A 68 5.15 -4.73 -8.19
CA ALA A 68 5.87 -3.76 -9.02
C ALA A 68 7.24 -3.43 -8.40
N VAL A 69 8.08 -2.78 -9.19
CA VAL A 69 9.41 -2.32 -8.76
C VAL A 69 9.46 -0.79 -8.79
N PHE A 70 10.00 -0.23 -7.73
CA PHE A 70 10.08 1.20 -7.48
C PHE A 70 11.53 1.60 -7.19
N CYS A 71 11.87 2.88 -7.37
CA CYS A 71 13.05 3.43 -6.72
C CYS A 71 12.79 3.54 -5.21
N TYR A 72 13.85 3.74 -4.43
CA TYR A 72 13.73 3.88 -2.98
C TYR A 72 12.79 5.03 -2.63
N ASP A 73 12.97 6.21 -3.23
CA ASP A 73 12.15 7.40 -2.91
C ASP A 73 10.65 7.15 -3.14
N CYS A 74 10.26 6.60 -4.29
CA CYS A 74 8.84 6.31 -4.57
C CYS A 74 8.29 5.15 -3.73
N HIS A 75 9.14 4.22 -3.29
CA HIS A 75 8.72 3.18 -2.36
C HIS A 75 8.41 3.77 -0.98
N GLU A 76 9.25 4.67 -0.47
CA GLU A 76 9.01 5.40 0.77
C GLU A 76 7.78 6.32 0.67
N GLU A 77 7.61 6.99 -0.48
CA GLU A 77 6.43 7.81 -0.75
C GLU A 77 5.13 7.01 -0.63
N LEU A 78 5.09 5.83 -1.25
CA LEU A 78 3.90 4.97 -1.27
C LEU A 78 3.56 4.41 0.12
N LEU A 79 4.57 4.05 0.92
CA LEU A 79 4.37 3.30 2.16
C LEU A 79 4.41 4.12 3.43
N HIS A 80 5.27 5.13 3.46
CA HIS A 80 5.67 5.82 4.68
C HIS A 80 5.29 7.29 4.67
N ASN A 81 5.22 7.91 3.48
CA ASN A 81 4.97 9.35 3.36
C ASN A 81 3.59 9.78 2.81
N PRO A 82 2.49 8.99 2.87
CA PRO A 82 1.17 9.59 2.71
C PRO A 82 0.92 10.68 3.77
N ILE A 83 0.62 11.90 3.32
CA ILE A 83 0.33 13.04 4.22
C ILE A 83 -1.17 13.11 4.49
N PHE A 84 -1.55 13.05 5.77
CA PHE A 84 -2.92 13.26 6.22
C PHE A 84 -2.97 14.43 7.21
N LEU A 85 -3.71 15.48 6.86
CA LEU A 85 -3.97 16.58 7.78
C LEU A 85 -5.08 16.19 8.78
N PRO A 86 -5.21 16.90 9.92
CA PRO A 86 -6.27 16.63 10.88
C PRO A 86 -7.68 16.62 10.26
N VAL A 87 -7.93 17.50 9.29
CA VAL A 87 -9.21 17.55 8.56
C VAL A 87 -9.43 16.32 7.67
N ASP A 88 -8.37 15.75 7.10
CA ASP A 88 -8.47 14.54 6.25
C ASP A 88 -8.82 13.32 7.12
N ILE A 89 -8.18 13.23 8.29
CA ILE A 89 -8.49 12.18 9.27
C ILE A 89 -9.92 12.30 9.78
N ALA A 90 -10.40 13.52 10.07
CA ALA A 90 -11.78 13.74 10.50
C ALA A 90 -12.77 13.30 9.41
N ARG A 91 -12.57 13.74 8.16
CA ARG A 91 -13.43 13.36 7.02
C ARG A 91 -13.41 11.86 6.76
N LEU A 92 -12.24 11.22 6.84
CA LEU A 92 -12.13 9.76 6.71
C LEU A 92 -12.88 9.06 7.84
N ALA A 93 -12.78 9.54 9.08
CA ALA A 93 -13.51 8.98 10.21
C ALA A 93 -15.03 9.09 10.04
N ASP A 94 -15.52 10.22 9.52
CA ASP A 94 -16.93 10.41 9.23
C ASP A 94 -17.41 9.43 8.15
N LEU A 95 -16.68 9.28 7.04
CA LEU A 95 -16.98 8.27 6.02
C LEU A 95 -16.97 6.83 6.58
N VAL A 96 -16.04 6.52 7.48
CA VAL A 96 -15.99 5.22 8.15
C VAL A 96 -17.25 4.98 8.99
N LYS A 97 -17.75 5.99 9.72
CA LYS A 97 -18.99 5.88 10.50
C LYS A 97 -20.22 5.79 9.61
N GLU A 98 -20.33 6.64 8.59
CA GLU A 98 -21.45 6.64 7.63
C GLU A 98 -21.62 5.28 6.95
N ARG A 99 -20.50 4.63 6.62
CA ARG A 99 -20.49 3.28 6.04
C ARG A 99 -20.57 2.15 7.05
N ARG A 100 -20.78 2.46 8.34
CA ARG A 100 -20.83 1.50 9.44
C ARG A 100 -19.60 0.61 9.43
N LEU A 101 -18.42 1.18 9.24
CA LEU A 101 -17.11 0.51 9.28
C LEU A 101 -16.33 0.86 10.55
N ASP A 102 -16.88 1.70 11.41
CA ASP A 102 -16.38 2.02 12.72
C ASP A 102 -16.62 0.87 13.73
N GLU A 103 -15.89 0.95 14.84
CA GLU A 103 -15.90 -0.03 15.92
C GLU A 103 -15.69 0.71 17.24
N VAL A 104 -16.59 0.52 18.22
CA VAL A 104 -16.38 1.00 19.61
C VAL A 104 -15.36 0.12 20.33
N ARG A 105 -15.40 -1.20 20.08
CA ARG A 105 -14.45 -2.20 20.54
C ARG A 105 -14.11 -3.13 19.38
N LYS A 106 -12.90 -3.67 19.37
CA LYS A 106 -12.50 -4.66 18.37
C LYS A 106 -13.25 -5.96 18.57
N THR A 107 -13.58 -6.59 17.45
CA THR A 107 -14.16 -7.94 17.41
C THR A 107 -13.18 -8.92 16.77
N GLU A 108 -13.45 -10.21 16.88
CA GLU A 108 -12.67 -11.25 16.18
C GLU A 108 -12.80 -11.13 14.65
N SER A 109 -13.99 -10.73 14.17
CA SER A 109 -14.23 -10.49 12.74
C SER A 109 -13.31 -9.41 12.17
N LYS A 110 -12.80 -9.66 10.95
CA LYS A 110 -12.00 -8.73 10.16
C LYS A 110 -12.82 -7.90 9.16
N ASP A 111 -14.15 -8.06 9.11
CA ASP A 111 -14.99 -7.43 8.09
C ASP A 111 -14.87 -5.91 8.09
N LYS A 112 -14.80 -5.30 9.28
CA LYS A 112 -14.67 -3.84 9.42
C LYS A 112 -13.35 -3.33 8.87
N ILE A 113 -12.23 -4.02 9.14
CA ILE A 113 -10.93 -3.62 8.58
C ILE A 113 -10.87 -3.91 7.08
N ALA A 114 -11.42 -5.03 6.62
CA ALA A 114 -11.55 -5.37 5.20
C ALA A 114 -12.33 -4.28 4.45
N GLY A 115 -13.45 -3.82 5.02
CA GLY A 115 -14.25 -2.72 4.50
C GLY A 115 -13.51 -1.39 4.48
N ARG A 116 -12.76 -1.04 5.54
CA ARG A 116 -11.95 0.20 5.57
C ARG A 116 -10.84 0.18 4.51
N ILE A 117 -10.20 -0.96 4.29
CA ILE A 117 -9.18 -1.12 3.25
C ILE A 117 -9.80 -0.93 1.84
N LYS A 118 -10.99 -1.51 1.60
CA LYS A 118 -11.75 -1.29 0.36
C LYS A 118 -12.14 0.19 0.17
N LEU A 119 -12.65 0.82 1.23
CA LEU A 119 -13.00 2.26 1.23
C LEU A 119 -11.78 3.13 0.90
N PHE A 120 -10.63 2.86 1.52
CA PHE A 120 -9.42 3.64 1.26
C PHE A 120 -8.95 3.52 -0.19
N HIS A 121 -9.02 2.32 -0.78
CA HIS A 121 -8.77 2.15 -2.21
C HIS A 121 -9.76 2.93 -3.08
N GLU A 122 -11.06 2.94 -2.72
CA GLU A 122 -12.06 3.74 -3.43
C GLU A 122 -11.76 5.25 -3.38
N ILE A 123 -11.31 5.77 -2.23
CA ILE A 123 -10.90 7.17 -2.08
C ILE A 123 -9.75 7.50 -3.03
N ILE A 124 -8.72 6.65 -3.07
CA ILE A 124 -7.58 6.81 -4.00
C ILE A 124 -8.08 6.82 -5.46
N GLN A 125 -8.92 5.86 -5.85
CA GLN A 125 -9.45 5.77 -7.22
C GLN A 125 -10.24 7.03 -7.61
N ARG A 126 -11.09 7.53 -6.71
CA ARG A 126 -11.86 8.77 -6.95
C ARG A 126 -10.93 9.97 -7.11
N GLY A 127 -9.92 10.11 -6.24
CA GLY A 127 -8.93 11.19 -6.33
C GLY A 127 -8.12 11.14 -7.64
N LEU A 128 -7.59 9.97 -8.01
CA LEU A 128 -6.84 9.79 -9.26
C LEU A 128 -7.71 10.06 -10.49
N LYS A 129 -8.97 9.61 -10.48
CA LYS A 129 -9.91 9.89 -11.58
C LYS A 129 -10.20 11.37 -11.71
N GLU A 130 -10.35 12.09 -10.60
CA GLU A 130 -10.63 13.52 -10.62
C GLU A 130 -9.44 14.33 -11.13
N LEU A 131 -8.23 14.03 -10.65
CA LEU A 131 -7.02 14.73 -11.05
C LEU A 131 -6.59 14.45 -12.49
N LYS A 132 -7.00 13.32 -13.09
CA LYS A 132 -6.74 12.99 -14.50
C LYS A 132 -7.71 13.61 -15.51
N LYS A 133 -8.75 14.32 -15.05
CA LYS A 133 -9.67 15.04 -15.94
C LYS A 133 -9.14 16.42 -16.35
N GLY A 134 -8.13 16.93 -15.66
CA GLY A 134 -7.37 18.12 -16.05
C GLY A 134 -6.21 17.76 -16.97
#